data_AF-A0A3M1ZY22-F1
#
_entry.id   AF-A0A3M1ZY22-F1
#
_cell.length_a   1.000
_cell.length_b   1.000
_cell.length_c   1.000
_cell.angle_alpha   90.00
_cell.angle_beta   90.00
_cell.angle_gamma   90.00
#
_symmetry.space_group_name_H-M   'P 1'
#
loop_
_entity.id
_entity.type
_entity.pdbx_description
1 polymer ?
#
loop_
_entity_poly.entity_id
_entity_poly.type
_entity_poly.pdbx_seq_one_letter_code
_entity_poly.pdbx_strand_id
1 'polypeptide(L)'
;MVTPEHLVSLKLFAWKDRRLTDPRKDAADLAYVLGHPAAWIGEERLFDSHFDVVETAGYDTDLAAARVLGRTLATQASPTTRTLLAELLSEELARGEDSDLVRDVGRELMTGPARAFALLDAFRQGVQGA
;
A
#
# COMPACT_ATOMS: atom_id res chain seq x y z
N MET A 1 10.93 -4.24 -16.39
CA MET A 1 9.48 -4.33 -16.13
C MET A 1 9.23 -3.69 -14.78
N VAL A 2 8.30 -2.74 -14.67
CA VAL A 2 7.95 -2.13 -13.36
C VAL A 2 7.03 -3.12 -12.66
N THR A 3 7.36 -3.49 -11.42
CA THR A 3 6.52 -4.37 -10.60
C THR A 3 5.50 -3.54 -9.79
N PRO A 4 4.35 -4.12 -9.40
CA PRO A 4 3.29 -3.40 -8.71
C PRO A 4 3.76 -2.70 -7.42
N GLU A 5 4.61 -3.36 -6.65
CA GLU A 5 5.17 -2.83 -5.40
C GLU A 5 6.09 -1.61 -5.62
N HIS A 6 6.87 -1.59 -6.70
CA HIS A 6 7.67 -0.42 -7.09
C HIS A 6 6.79 0.72 -7.62
N LEU A 7 5.70 0.40 -8.34
CA LEU A 7 4.74 1.40 -8.78
C LEU A 7 4.09 2.10 -7.58
N VAL A 8 3.68 1.35 -6.55
CA VAL A 8 3.13 1.92 -5.30
C VAL A 8 4.14 2.87 -4.65
N SER A 9 5.40 2.45 -4.51
CA SER A 9 6.47 3.30 -3.94
C SER A 9 6.63 4.62 -4.69
N LEU A 10 6.76 4.55 -6.03
CA LEU A 10 6.90 5.73 -6.88
C LEU A 10 5.68 6.64 -6.77
N LYS A 11 4.47 6.07 -6.71
CA LYS A 11 3.23 6.83 -6.61
C LYS A 11 3.03 7.48 -5.26
N LEU A 12 3.48 6.87 -4.17
CA LEU A 12 3.48 7.49 -2.85
C LEU A 12 4.38 8.73 -2.81
N PHE A 13 5.61 8.65 -3.33
CA PHE A 13 6.48 9.83 -3.43
C PHE A 13 5.93 10.90 -4.36
N ALA A 14 5.41 10.49 -5.52
CA ALA A 14 4.86 11.42 -6.49
C ALA A 14 3.60 12.13 -5.96
N TRP A 15 2.74 11.41 -5.22
CA TRP A 15 1.62 12.00 -4.49
C TRP A 15 2.13 12.99 -3.44
N LYS A 16 3.15 12.63 -2.64
CA LYS A 16 3.74 13.56 -1.64
C LYS A 16 4.14 14.88 -2.29
N ASP A 17 4.79 14.83 -3.45
CA ASP A 17 5.28 16.01 -4.17
C ASP A 17 4.16 16.82 -4.84
N ARG A 18 3.12 16.15 -5.35
CA ARG A 18 2.06 16.78 -6.16
C ARG A 18 0.72 16.94 -5.45
N ARG A 19 0.58 16.57 -4.18
CA ARG A 19 -0.73 16.54 -3.48
C ARG A 19 -1.48 17.88 -3.47
N LEU A 20 -0.79 19.01 -3.60
CA LEU A 20 -1.41 20.33 -3.65
C LEU A 20 -1.82 20.79 -5.06
N THR A 21 -1.36 20.11 -6.11
CA THR A 21 -1.54 20.54 -7.51
C THR A 21 -2.25 19.49 -8.37
N ASP A 22 -1.92 18.21 -8.22
CA ASP A 22 -2.55 17.10 -8.95
C ASP A 22 -2.48 15.77 -8.15
N PRO A 23 -3.13 15.67 -6.97
CA PRO A 23 -3.14 14.45 -6.16
C PRO A 23 -3.86 13.29 -6.84
N ARG A 24 -4.85 13.61 -7.68
CA ARG A 24 -5.86 12.66 -8.15
C ARG A 24 -5.26 11.55 -8.98
N LYS A 25 -4.33 11.88 -9.88
CA LYS A 25 -3.70 10.91 -10.77
C LYS A 25 -2.93 9.85 -9.98
N ASP A 26 -2.15 10.28 -9.00
CA ASP A 26 -1.34 9.36 -8.19
C ASP A 26 -2.22 8.55 -7.23
N ALA A 27 -3.27 9.16 -6.67
CA ALA A 27 -4.26 8.46 -5.86
C ALA A 27 -5.03 7.39 -6.65
N ALA A 28 -5.40 7.66 -7.91
CA ALA A 28 -6.07 6.69 -8.78
C ALA A 28 -5.16 5.50 -9.11
N ASP A 29 -3.88 5.75 -9.39
CA ASP A 29 -2.90 4.67 -9.62
C ASP A 29 -2.68 3.83 -8.35
N LEU A 30 -2.61 4.46 -7.18
CA LEU A 30 -2.53 3.77 -5.89
C LEU A 30 -3.78 2.92 -5.63
N ALA A 31 -4.97 3.49 -5.85
CA ALA A 31 -6.25 2.79 -5.71
C ALA A 31 -6.35 1.60 -6.67
N TYR A 32 -5.84 1.72 -7.90
CA TYR A 32 -5.85 0.62 -8.85
C TYR A 32 -5.02 -0.58 -8.35
N VAL A 33 -3.80 -0.33 -7.85
CA VAL A 33 -2.93 -1.41 -7.36
C VAL A 33 -3.43 -1.97 -6.03
N LEU A 34 -3.76 -1.09 -5.07
CA LEU A 34 -4.18 -1.47 -3.72
C LEU A 34 -5.63 -1.91 -3.62
N GLY A 35 -6.46 -1.65 -4.63
CA GLY A 35 -7.85 -2.12 -4.68
C GLY A 35 -7.99 -3.58 -5.08
N HIS A 36 -6.96 -4.17 -5.69
CA HIS A 36 -6.92 -5.58 -6.09
C HIS A 36 -5.55 -6.22 -5.84
N PRO A 37 -4.96 -6.10 -4.64
CA PRO A 37 -3.60 -6.51 -4.36
C PRO A 37 -3.42 -8.03 -4.51
N ALA A 38 -4.45 -8.82 -4.20
CA ALA A 38 -4.41 -10.28 -4.37
C ALA A 38 -4.26 -10.69 -5.85
N ALA A 39 -4.79 -9.90 -6.80
CA ALA A 39 -4.64 -10.17 -8.23
C ALA A 39 -3.18 -10.05 -8.71
N TRP A 40 -2.35 -9.25 -8.03
CA TRP A 40 -0.93 -9.09 -8.35
C TRP A 40 -0.04 -10.21 -7.79
N ILE A 41 -0.47 -10.81 -6.68
CA ILE A 41 0.27 -11.91 -6.03
C ILE A 41 -0.19 -13.28 -6.53
N GLY A 42 -1.48 -13.42 -6.82
CA GLY A 42 -2.17 -14.68 -7.00
C GLY A 42 -2.70 -15.21 -5.67
N GLU A 43 -4.01 -15.50 -5.60
CA GLU A 43 -4.66 -15.96 -4.37
C GLU A 43 -4.07 -17.30 -3.87
N GLU A 44 -3.89 -18.27 -4.77
CA GLU A 44 -3.21 -19.54 -4.46
C GLU A 44 -1.85 -19.31 -3.80
N ARG A 45 -1.05 -18.39 -4.35
CA ARG A 45 0.27 -18.07 -3.81
C ARG A 45 0.21 -17.40 -2.43
N LEU A 46 -0.84 -16.66 -2.10
CA LEU A 46 -1.02 -16.12 -0.75
C LEU A 46 -1.18 -17.25 0.27
N PHE A 47 -2.00 -18.25 -0.03
CA PHE A 47 -2.22 -19.38 0.86
C PHE A 47 -1.03 -20.34 0.90
N ASP A 48 -0.36 -20.57 -0.23
CA ASP A 48 0.75 -21.53 -0.30
C ASP A 48 2.07 -20.99 0.25
N SER A 49 2.37 -19.70 0.00
CA SER A 49 3.69 -19.10 0.29
C SER A 49 3.68 -18.02 1.36
N HIS A 50 2.51 -17.48 1.71
CA HIS A 50 2.36 -16.35 2.62
C HIS A 50 1.26 -16.56 3.66
N PHE A 51 1.02 -17.83 4.05
CA PHE A 51 -0.05 -18.19 4.98
C PHE A 51 0.05 -17.47 6.33
N ASP A 52 1.27 -17.22 6.82
CA ASP A 52 1.52 -16.44 8.04
C ASP A 52 0.89 -15.04 7.96
N VAL A 53 0.94 -14.43 6.77
CA VAL A 53 0.37 -13.11 6.51
C VAL A 53 -1.14 -13.19 6.42
N VAL A 54 -1.67 -14.21 5.75
CA VAL A 54 -3.11 -14.43 5.60
C VAL A 54 -3.77 -14.65 6.97
N GLU A 55 -3.18 -15.49 7.82
CA GLU A 55 -3.69 -15.76 9.16
C GLU A 55 -3.70 -14.49 10.02
N THR A 56 -2.58 -13.74 10.04
CA THR A 56 -2.50 -12.49 10.82
C THR A 56 -3.36 -11.35 10.28
N ALA A 57 -3.75 -11.40 9.00
CA ALA A 57 -4.70 -10.48 8.37
C ALA A 57 -6.17 -10.90 8.59
N GLY A 58 -6.44 -11.94 9.38
CA GLY A 58 -7.82 -12.40 9.62
C GLY A 58 -8.49 -12.97 8.37
N TYR A 59 -7.70 -13.56 7.47
CA TYR A 59 -8.15 -14.10 6.18
C TYR A 59 -8.70 -13.06 5.18
N ASP A 60 -8.46 -11.76 5.42
CA ASP A 60 -8.66 -10.75 4.38
C ASP A 60 -7.50 -10.82 3.39
N THR A 61 -7.75 -11.47 2.24
CA THR A 61 -6.75 -11.74 1.22
C THR A 61 -6.15 -10.47 0.63
N ASP A 62 -6.90 -9.37 0.57
CA ASP A 62 -6.38 -8.12 0.06
C ASP A 62 -5.43 -7.45 1.06
N LEU A 63 -5.78 -7.43 2.35
CA LEU A 63 -4.87 -6.90 3.38
C LEU A 63 -3.59 -7.75 3.44
N ALA A 64 -3.73 -9.07 3.36
CA ALA A 64 -2.58 -9.97 3.30
C ALA A 64 -1.71 -9.67 2.07
N ALA A 65 -2.31 -9.52 0.89
CA ALA A 65 -1.59 -9.21 -0.33
C ALA A 65 -0.92 -7.83 -0.30
N ALA A 66 -1.59 -6.80 0.23
CA ALA A 66 -1.00 -5.47 0.39
C ALA A 66 0.24 -5.54 1.28
N ARG A 67 0.19 -6.32 2.37
CA ARG A 67 1.35 -6.56 3.24
C ARG A 67 2.46 -7.33 2.55
N VAL A 68 2.14 -8.33 1.72
CA VAL A 68 3.13 -9.06 0.91
C VAL A 68 3.80 -8.14 -0.12
N LEU A 69 3.06 -7.24 -0.77
CA LEU A 69 3.62 -6.24 -1.67
C LEU A 69 4.61 -5.33 -0.93
N GLY A 70 4.25 -4.86 0.26
CA GLY A 70 5.14 -4.07 1.12
C GLY A 70 6.42 -4.81 1.50
N ARG A 71 6.31 -6.09 1.91
CA ARG A 71 7.47 -6.95 2.23
C ARG A 71 8.37 -7.12 1.01
N THR A 72 7.77 -7.38 -0.16
CA THR A 72 8.50 -7.57 -1.42
C THR A 72 9.30 -6.33 -1.76
N LEU A 73 8.68 -5.14 -1.72
CA LEU A 73 9.36 -3.87 -1.94
C LEU A 73 10.52 -3.68 -0.96
N ALA A 74 10.33 -3.98 0.31
CA ALA A 74 11.37 -3.82 1.32
C ALA A 74 12.59 -4.73 1.13
N THR A 75 12.43 -5.89 0.49
CA THR A 75 13.58 -6.74 0.13
C THR A 75 14.36 -6.22 -1.08
N GLN A 76 13.73 -5.39 -1.93
CA GLN A 76 14.29 -4.92 -3.19
C GLN A 76 14.78 -3.46 -3.13
N ALA A 77 14.16 -2.63 -2.28
CA ALA A 77 14.43 -1.21 -2.17
C ALA A 77 15.67 -0.93 -1.30
N SER A 78 16.36 0.18 -1.59
CA SER A 78 17.46 0.64 -0.75
C SER A 78 16.99 0.95 0.69
N PRO A 79 17.84 0.81 1.72
CA PRO A 79 17.48 1.16 3.10
C PRO A 79 16.93 2.59 3.25
N THR A 80 17.51 3.53 2.50
CA THR A 80 17.04 4.93 2.46
C THR A 80 15.63 5.03 1.90
N THR A 81 15.34 4.38 0.78
CA THR A 81 14.00 4.37 0.17
C THR A 81 12.97 3.77 1.12
N ARG A 82 13.31 2.65 1.78
CA ARG A 82 12.44 2.00 2.76
C ARG A 82 12.11 2.93 3.94
N THR A 83 13.13 3.61 4.47
CA THR A 83 12.97 4.54 5.60
C THR A 83 12.05 5.69 5.24
N LEU A 84 12.32 6.37 4.12
CA LEU A 84 11.51 7.49 3.66
C LEU A 84 10.06 7.08 3.37
N LEU A 85 9.85 5.88 2.83
CA LEU A 85 8.51 5.37 2.55
C LEU A 85 7.75 5.03 3.83
N ALA A 86 8.41 4.38 4.79
CA ALA A 86 7.84 4.06 6.09
C ALA A 86 7.49 5.33 6.88
N GLU A 87 8.35 6.36 6.84
CA GLU A 87 8.10 7.66 7.45
C GLU A 87 6.89 8.34 6.82
N LEU A 88 6.85 8.47 5.49
CA LEU A 88 5.71 9.04 4.76
C LEU A 88 4.39 8.35 5.14
N LEU A 89 4.35 7.01 5.08
CA LEU A 89 3.15 6.25 5.43
C LEU A 89 2.79 6.41 6.90
N SER A 90 3.76 6.48 7.81
CA SER A 90 3.49 6.65 9.24
C SER A 90 2.95 8.05 9.56
N GLU A 91 3.49 9.09 8.92
CA GLU A 91 3.02 10.47 9.05
C GLU A 91 1.58 10.61 8.55
N GLU A 92 1.27 10.03 7.38
CA GLU A 92 -0.07 10.04 6.83
C GLU A 92 -1.04 9.25 7.72
N LEU A 93 -0.72 7.99 8.03
CA LEU A 93 -1.63 7.12 8.78
C LEU A 93 -1.80 7.53 10.24
N ALA A 94 -0.89 8.33 10.82
CA ALA A 94 -1.10 8.93 12.15
C ALA A 94 -2.33 9.87 12.19
N ARG A 95 -2.73 10.41 11.03
CA ARG A 95 -3.95 11.23 10.89
C ARG A 95 -5.22 10.38 10.67
N GLY A 96 -5.10 9.05 10.60
CA GLY A 96 -6.23 8.16 10.39
C GLY A 96 -6.97 8.43 9.07
N GLU A 97 -8.30 8.40 9.12
CA GLU A 97 -9.17 8.69 7.97
C GLU A 97 -9.16 10.17 7.55
N ASP A 98 -8.59 11.07 8.36
CA ASP A 98 -8.44 12.49 8.02
C ASP A 98 -7.16 12.79 7.20
N SER A 99 -6.31 11.79 6.96
CA SER A 99 -5.17 11.91 6.05
C SER A 99 -5.60 12.24 4.63
N ASP A 100 -4.90 13.19 4.01
CA ASP A 100 -5.14 13.54 2.61
C ASP A 100 -4.93 12.32 1.70
N LEU A 101 -3.86 11.53 1.96
CA LEU A 101 -3.58 10.30 1.20
C LEU A 101 -4.73 9.31 1.31
N VAL A 102 -5.18 9.05 2.54
CA VAL A 102 -6.25 8.08 2.82
C VAL A 102 -7.56 8.52 2.17
N ARG A 103 -7.89 9.82 2.23
CA ARG A 103 -9.11 10.36 1.61
C ARG A 103 -9.04 10.36 0.09
N ASP A 104 -7.89 10.70 -0.48
CA ASP A 104 -7.70 10.70 -1.93
C ASP A 104 -7.79 9.27 -2.49
N VAL A 105 -7.03 8.33 -1.91
CA VAL A 105 -7.07 6.91 -2.32
C VAL A 105 -8.45 6.31 -2.06
N GLY A 106 -9.07 6.60 -0.90
CA GLY A 106 -10.40 6.11 -0.55
C GLY A 106 -11.51 6.60 -1.49
N ARG A 107 -11.36 7.82 -2.02
CA ARG A 107 -12.27 8.36 -3.05
C ARG A 107 -12.16 7.58 -4.36
N GLU A 108 -10.94 7.28 -4.80
CA GLU A 108 -10.70 6.58 -6.06
C GLU A 108 -10.99 5.06 -5.94
N LEU A 109 -10.81 4.47 -4.76
CA LEU A 109 -11.21 3.07 -4.48
C LEU A 109 -12.73 2.86 -4.47
N MET A 110 -13.53 3.92 -4.31
CA MET A 110 -14.99 3.88 -4.12
C MET A 110 -15.49 3.07 -2.90
N THR A 111 -14.57 2.53 -2.10
CA THR A 111 -14.85 1.80 -0.85
C THR A 111 -14.67 2.66 0.41
N GLY A 112 -14.16 3.90 0.23
CA GLY A 112 -14.06 4.90 1.29
C GLY A 112 -12.72 4.90 2.04
N PRO A 113 -12.53 5.88 2.94
CA PRO A 113 -11.26 6.11 3.63
C PRO A 113 -10.87 4.97 4.58
N ALA A 114 -11.82 4.32 5.25
CA ALA A 114 -11.53 3.20 6.14
C ALA A 114 -10.82 2.02 5.42
N ARG A 115 -11.29 1.64 4.22
CA ARG A 115 -10.66 0.57 3.44
C ARG A 115 -9.30 0.99 2.89
N ALA A 116 -9.19 2.23 2.41
CA ALA A 116 -7.91 2.79 1.97
C ALA A 116 -6.88 2.79 3.10
N PHE A 117 -7.27 3.21 4.30
CA PHE A 117 -6.44 3.19 5.49
C PHE A 117 -5.92 1.78 5.77
N ALA A 118 -6.82 0.78 5.82
CA ALA A 118 -6.45 -0.60 6.12
C ALA A 118 -5.44 -1.17 5.10
N LEU A 119 -5.64 -0.90 3.81
CA LEU A 119 -4.74 -1.36 2.75
C LEU A 119 -3.36 -0.67 2.81
N LEU A 120 -3.35 0.65 3.02
CA LEU A 120 -2.12 1.42 3.17
C LEU A 120 -1.35 1.02 4.43
N ASP A 121 -2.05 0.76 5.53
CA ASP A 121 -1.43 0.29 6.77
C ASP A 121 -0.86 -1.12 6.62
N ALA A 122 -1.60 -2.04 5.99
CA ALA A 122 -1.10 -3.37 5.68
C ALA A 122 0.18 -3.32 4.82
N PHE A 123 0.19 -2.47 3.79
CA PHE A 123 1.39 -2.24 2.97
C PHE A 123 2.55 -1.68 3.81
N ARG A 124 2.31 -0.66 4.66
CA ARG A 124 3.31 -0.09 5.58
C ARG A 124 3.90 -1.14 6.52
N GLN A 125 3.06 -1.99 7.12
CA GLN A 125 3.51 -3.08 7.98
C GLN A 125 4.42 -4.06 7.22
N GLY A 126 4.17 -4.28 5.93
CA GLY A 126 5.05 -5.05 5.06
C GLY A 126 6.41 -4.39 4.86
N VAL A 127 6.43 -3.08 4.61
CA VAL A 127 7.67 -2.31 4.42
C VAL A 127 8.55 -2.30 5.68
N GLN A 128 7.92 -2.20 6.85
CA GLN A 128 8.59 -2.14 8.16
C GLN A 128 9.03 -3.51 8.69
N GLY A 129 8.28 -4.58 8.38
CA GLY A 129 8.50 -5.91 8.95
C GLY A 129 9.50 -6.81 8.20
N ALA A 130 10.25 -6.25 7.24
CA ALA A 130 11.18 -6.99 6.37
C ALA A 130 12.65 -6.72 6.67
#